data_AF-A0A9D2Q9X3-F1
#
_entry.id   AF-A0A9D2Q9X3-F1
#
_cell.length_a   1.000
_cell.length_b   1.000
_cell.length_c   1.000
_cell.angle_alpha   90.00
_cell.angle_beta   90.00
_cell.angle_gamma   90.00
#
_symmetry.space_group_name_H-M   'P 1'
#
loop_
_entity.id
_entity.type
_entity.pdbx_description
1 polymer ?
#
loop_
_entity_poly.entity_id
_entity_poly.type
_entity_poly.pdbx_seq_one_letter_code
_entity_poly.pdbx_strand_id
1 'polypeptide(L)'
;MKTFNYYKYEKKHLKCTAYYVLLAISLLFFFLEAASNASAAARSSVAFKTALPSGNSAEEYSVNIFRFELFFMFTVSVLNSALFYIREQGKAVPVISKYLFAPVNSAKIYRAKALLLLRGSCIFFIGGLAVYLAAAGLILGAAAPFLQILQQFGYALIFCIAAVSVLLLTDWYRSRHAV
;
A
#
# COMPACT_ATOMS: atom_id res chain seq x y z
N MET A 1 -19.58 -28.62 -16.53
CA MET A 1 -19.24 -27.29 -17.08
C MET A 1 -18.15 -26.67 -16.21
N LYS A 2 -16.88 -26.60 -16.66
CA LYS A 2 -15.78 -26.02 -15.86
C LYS A 2 -16.03 -24.51 -15.74
N THR A 3 -16.39 -24.04 -14.54
CA THR A 3 -16.50 -22.61 -14.25
C THR A 3 -15.15 -21.94 -14.48
N PHE A 4 -15.07 -21.07 -15.49
CA PHE A 4 -13.85 -20.32 -15.81
C PHE A 4 -13.52 -19.40 -14.63
N ASN A 5 -12.38 -19.63 -13.97
CA ASN A 5 -11.96 -18.82 -12.84
C ASN A 5 -11.22 -17.57 -13.33
N TYR A 6 -11.97 -16.50 -13.55
CA TYR A 6 -11.46 -15.20 -14.01
C TYR A 6 -10.33 -14.66 -13.12
N TYR A 7 -10.38 -14.92 -11.80
CA TYR A 7 -9.32 -14.51 -10.87
C TYR A 7 -7.99 -15.23 -11.17
N LYS A 8 -8.02 -16.55 -11.40
CA LYS A 8 -6.81 -17.34 -11.70
C LYS A 8 -6.22 -16.97 -13.06
N TYR A 9 -7.07 -16.63 -14.03
CA TYR A 9 -6.65 -16.17 -15.35
C TYR A 9 -5.96 -14.81 -15.27
N GLU A 10 -6.61 -13.79 -14.70
CA GLU A 10 -6.05 -12.44 -14.54
C GLU A 10 -4.76 -12.47 -13.72
N LYS A 11 -4.73 -13.22 -12.61
CA LYS A 11 -3.52 -13.37 -11.78
C LYS A 11 -2.33 -13.95 -12.55
N LYS A 12 -2.57 -14.90 -13.46
CA LYS A 12 -1.50 -15.54 -14.26
C LYS A 12 -0.97 -14.61 -15.36
N HIS A 13 -1.82 -13.75 -15.91
CA HIS A 13 -1.46 -12.80 -16.95
C HIS A 13 -0.94 -11.46 -16.42
N LEU A 14 -1.12 -11.19 -15.12
CA LEU A 14 -0.57 -10.04 -14.44
C LEU A 14 0.95 -10.15 -14.28
N LYS A 15 1.71 -9.70 -15.27
CA LYS A 15 3.17 -9.50 -15.17
C LYS A 15 3.47 -8.24 -14.38
N CYS A 16 3.17 -8.24 -13.08
CA CYS A 16 3.30 -7.08 -12.21
C CYS A 16 4.67 -6.99 -11.51
N THR A 17 5.77 -7.31 -12.22
CA THR A 17 7.13 -7.23 -11.66
C THR A 17 7.42 -5.83 -11.12
N ALA A 18 6.96 -4.79 -11.83
CA ALA A 18 7.10 -3.40 -11.39
C ALA A 18 6.41 -3.12 -10.05
N TYR A 19 5.24 -3.71 -9.79
CA TYR A 19 4.54 -3.56 -8.50
C TYR A 19 5.35 -4.19 -7.36
N TYR A 20 5.86 -5.42 -7.54
CA TYR A 20 6.63 -6.07 -6.48
C TYR A 20 7.98 -5.38 -6.22
N VAL A 21 8.61 -4.85 -7.27
CA VAL A 21 9.84 -4.04 -7.13
C VAL A 21 9.53 -2.74 -6.40
N LEU A 22 8.47 -2.01 -6.77
CA LEU A 22 8.03 -0.81 -6.06
C LEU A 22 7.72 -1.12 -4.59
N LEU A 23 6.95 -2.17 -4.34
CA LEU A 23 6.59 -2.63 -3.00
C LEU A 23 7.84 -2.85 -2.15
N ALA A 24 8.82 -3.59 -2.66
CA ALA A 24 10.07 -3.86 -1.95
C ALA A 24 10.85 -2.56 -1.67
N ILE A 25 10.96 -1.68 -2.66
CA ILE A 25 11.64 -0.38 -2.52
C ILE A 25 10.93 0.48 -1.47
N SER A 26 9.60 0.62 -1.55
CA SER A 26 8.80 1.39 -0.60
C SER A 26 8.93 0.86 0.83
N LEU A 27 8.88 -0.46 1.01
CA LEU A 27 9.05 -1.07 2.32
C LEU A 27 10.48 -0.88 2.87
N LEU A 28 11.50 -0.93 2.02
CA LEU A 28 12.89 -0.68 2.42
C LEU A 28 13.09 0.79 2.85
N PHE A 29 12.59 1.75 2.07
CA PHE A 29 12.66 3.17 2.46
C PHE A 29 11.91 3.43 3.76
N PHE A 30 10.74 2.83 3.92
CA PHE A 30 9.96 2.95 5.14
C PHE A 30 10.68 2.33 6.35
N PHE A 31 11.37 1.20 6.16
CA PHE A 31 12.22 0.60 7.20
C PHE A 31 13.37 1.54 7.61
N LEU A 32 14.09 2.09 6.64
CA LEU A 32 15.21 3.01 6.90
C LEU A 32 14.76 4.25 7.66
N GLU A 33 13.60 4.82 7.30
CA GLU A 33 13.03 5.95 8.00
C GLU A 33 12.59 5.58 9.43
N ALA A 34 11.87 4.48 9.59
CA ALA A 34 11.44 4.00 10.90
C ALA A 34 12.63 3.70 11.82
N ALA A 35 13.70 3.11 11.28
CA ALA A 35 14.94 2.82 12.01
C ALA A 35 15.72 4.09 12.36
N SER A 36 15.78 5.07 11.46
CA SER A 36 16.39 6.38 11.70
C SER A 36 15.67 7.12 12.83
N ASN A 37 14.34 7.20 12.77
CA ASN A 37 13.53 7.87 13.79
C ASN A 37 13.64 7.15 15.14
N ALA A 38 13.66 5.81 15.14
CA ALA A 38 13.79 5.03 16.36
C ALA A 38 15.18 5.22 16.98
N SER A 39 16.22 5.30 16.16
CA SER A 39 17.59 5.59 16.59
C SER A 39 17.74 7.00 17.15
N ALA A 40 17.08 7.99 16.55
CA ALA A 40 17.06 9.36 17.05
C ALA A 40 16.37 9.44 18.42
N ALA A 41 15.19 8.82 18.56
CA ALA A 41 14.47 8.74 19.83
C ALA A 41 15.28 7.98 20.91
N ALA A 42 15.96 6.90 20.54
CA ALA A 42 16.84 6.17 21.46
C ALA A 42 18.02 7.05 21.94
N ARG A 43 18.64 7.82 21.04
CA ARG A 43 19.75 8.73 21.40
C ARG A 43 19.29 9.91 22.26
N SER A 44 18.15 10.54 21.95
CA SER A 44 17.60 11.59 22.80
C SER A 44 17.26 11.04 24.19
N SER A 45 16.74 9.81 24.28
CA SER A 45 16.49 9.14 25.57
C SER A 45 17.74 8.94 26.43
N VAL A 46 18.87 8.55 25.83
CA VAL A 46 20.13 8.30 26.54
C VAL A 46 20.83 9.60 26.91
N ALA A 47 20.90 10.55 25.97
CA ALA A 47 21.46 11.89 26.20
C ALA A 47 20.67 12.67 27.26
N PHE A 48 19.34 12.54 27.28
CA PHE A 48 18.46 13.14 28.28
C PHE A 48 18.62 12.47 29.65
N LYS A 49 18.75 11.13 29.71
CA LYS A 49 19.04 10.39 30.96
C LYS A 49 20.36 10.79 31.61
N THR A 50 21.37 11.20 30.84
CA THR A 50 22.64 11.72 31.37
C THR A 50 22.59 13.19 31.77
N ALA A 51 21.57 13.95 31.36
CA ALA A 51 21.53 15.41 31.55
C ALA A 51 20.56 15.90 32.64
N LEU A 52 19.42 15.22 32.93
CA LEU A 52 18.44 15.60 33.97
C LEU A 52 17.49 14.42 34.34
N PRO A 53 16.81 14.44 35.51
CA PRO A 53 15.95 13.34 35.95
C PRO A 53 14.62 13.32 35.19
N SER A 54 14.42 12.22 34.45
CA SER A 54 13.16 11.65 33.94
C SER A 54 12.05 12.60 33.47
N GLY A 55 11.95 12.75 32.14
CA GLY A 55 10.78 13.26 31.42
C GLY A 55 10.77 12.73 29.98
N ASN A 56 9.91 11.75 29.73
CA ASN A 56 9.31 11.36 28.44
C ASN A 56 10.17 11.39 27.15
N SER A 57 11.13 10.47 27.03
CA SER A 57 11.80 10.20 25.74
C SER A 57 10.96 9.41 24.73
N ALA A 58 9.81 8.89 25.15
CA ALA A 58 8.87 8.20 24.27
C ALA A 58 7.98 9.15 23.43
N GLU A 59 8.00 10.46 23.70
CA GLU A 59 7.14 11.45 23.02
C GLU A 59 7.63 11.86 21.61
N GLU A 60 8.91 11.62 21.27
CA GLU A 60 9.49 12.07 19.99
C GLU A 60 9.44 11.03 18.86
N TYR A 61 9.00 9.79 19.12
CA TYR A 61 8.90 8.79 18.06
C TYR A 61 7.63 8.96 17.23
N SER A 62 7.69 9.81 16.21
CA SER A 62 6.59 10.00 15.26
C SER A 62 6.83 9.24 13.94
N VAL A 63 5.85 8.45 13.50
CA VAL A 63 5.80 7.95 12.12
C VAL A 63 5.46 9.11 11.20
N ASN A 64 6.20 9.29 10.11
CA ASN A 64 5.73 10.15 9.02
C ASN A 64 4.67 9.41 8.18
N ILE A 65 3.42 9.47 8.66
CA ILE A 65 2.28 8.81 8.00
C ILE A 65 2.10 9.31 6.56
N PHE A 66 2.35 10.59 6.31
CA PHE A 66 2.21 11.18 4.99
C PHE A 66 3.11 10.52 3.95
N ARG A 67 4.35 10.16 4.32
CA ARG A 67 5.26 9.42 3.42
C ARG A 67 4.78 8.00 3.16
N PHE A 68 4.23 7.32 4.18
CA PHE A 68 3.62 6.01 4.01
C PHE A 68 2.46 6.08 3.01
N GLU A 69 1.57 7.06 3.16
CA GLU A 69 0.43 7.30 2.26
C GLU A 69 0.89 7.61 0.83
N LEU A 70 1.96 8.39 0.67
CA LEU A 70 2.53 8.72 -0.64
C LEU A 70 3.08 7.46 -1.34
N PHE A 71 3.87 6.65 -0.62
CA PHE A 71 4.38 5.39 -1.18
C PHE A 71 3.27 4.39 -1.48
N PHE A 72 2.23 4.34 -0.65
CA PHE A 72 1.04 3.56 -0.92
C PHE A 72 0.37 4.00 -2.22
N MET A 73 0.11 5.30 -2.38
CA MET A 73 -0.52 5.85 -3.58
C MET A 73 0.29 5.54 -4.83
N PHE A 74 1.61 5.69 -4.79
CA PHE A 74 2.47 5.39 -5.94
C PHE A 74 2.41 3.91 -6.31
N THR A 75 2.54 3.02 -5.31
CA THR A 75 2.58 1.57 -5.51
C THR A 75 1.23 1.02 -5.99
N VAL A 76 0.14 1.47 -5.38
CA VAL A 76 -1.22 1.06 -5.74
C VAL A 76 -1.62 1.63 -7.09
N SER A 77 -1.20 2.85 -7.45
CA SER A 77 -1.48 3.42 -8.78
C SER A 77 -0.82 2.61 -9.90
N VAL A 78 0.41 2.14 -9.68
CA VAL A 78 1.11 1.25 -10.65
C VAL A 78 0.37 -0.08 -10.79
N LEU A 79 -0.07 -0.68 -9.68
CA LEU A 79 -0.87 -1.90 -9.70
C LEU A 79 -2.21 -1.69 -10.42
N ASN A 80 -2.88 -0.57 -10.15
CA ASN A 80 -4.14 -0.20 -10.76
C ASN A 80 -4.00 -0.02 -12.28
N SER A 81 -2.95 0.69 -12.70
CA SER A 81 -2.60 0.87 -14.11
C SER A 81 -2.38 -0.48 -14.80
N ALA A 82 -1.59 -1.37 -14.21
CA ALA A 82 -1.32 -2.69 -14.77
C ALA A 82 -2.57 -3.61 -14.83
N LEU A 83 -3.53 -3.44 -13.92
CA LEU A 83 -4.76 -4.22 -13.89
C LEU A 83 -5.81 -3.72 -14.89
N PHE A 84 -6.02 -2.40 -14.94
CA PHE A 84 -7.16 -1.81 -15.66
C PHE A 84 -6.79 -1.18 -17.00
N TYR A 85 -5.51 -0.99 -17.30
CA TYR A 85 -5.06 -0.31 -18.52
C TYR A 85 -4.05 -1.14 -19.33
N ILE A 86 -4.17 -1.07 -20.66
CA ILE A 86 -3.17 -1.55 -21.60
C ILE A 86 -2.77 -0.37 -22.49
N ARG A 87 -1.49 -0.28 -22.86
CA ARG A 87 -1.03 0.67 -23.88
C ARG A 87 -1.28 0.08 -25.26
N GLU A 88 -2.12 0.74 -26.05
CA GLU A 88 -2.30 0.46 -27.47
C GLU A 88 -1.94 1.71 -28.27
N GLN A 89 -1.02 1.58 -29.24
CA GLN A 89 -0.59 2.68 -30.12
C GLN A 89 -0.24 3.99 -29.36
N GLY A 90 0.44 3.86 -28.21
CA GLY A 90 0.84 5.00 -27.38
C GLY A 90 -0.26 5.58 -26.47
N LYS A 91 -1.51 5.10 -26.56
CA LYS A 91 -2.63 5.53 -25.72
C LYS A 91 -2.95 4.48 -24.65
N ALA A 92 -3.27 4.92 -23.45
CA ALA A 92 -3.75 4.05 -22.38
C ALA A 92 -5.24 3.77 -22.59
N VAL A 93 -5.59 2.52 -22.91
CA VAL A 93 -6.95 2.09 -23.17
C VAL A 93 -7.41 1.17 -22.03
N PRO A 94 -8.63 1.36 -21.49
CA PRO A 94 -9.15 0.50 -20.43
C PRO A 94 -9.32 -0.93 -20.95
N VAL A 95 -8.77 -1.93 -20.25
CA VAL A 95 -8.76 -3.34 -20.70
C VAL A 95 -10.17 -3.91 -20.91
N ILE A 96 -11.16 -3.35 -20.21
CA ILE A 96 -12.57 -3.75 -20.32
C ILE A 96 -13.12 -3.48 -21.75
N SER A 97 -12.59 -2.49 -22.47
CA SER A 97 -13.03 -2.20 -23.85
C SER A 97 -12.74 -3.33 -24.84
N LYS A 98 -11.71 -4.16 -24.59
CA LYS A 98 -11.42 -5.34 -25.42
C LYS A 98 -12.45 -6.46 -25.25
N TYR A 99 -13.10 -6.50 -24.09
CA TYR A 99 -14.10 -7.51 -23.77
C TYR A 99 -15.52 -7.09 -24.18
N LEU A 100 -15.71 -5.88 -24.74
CA LEU A 100 -17.01 -5.46 -25.31
C LEU A 100 -17.45 -6.36 -26.47
N PHE A 101 -16.49 -6.93 -27.21
CA PHE A 101 -16.75 -7.76 -28.40
C PHE A 101 -16.75 -9.27 -28.11
N ALA A 102 -16.54 -9.69 -26.87
CA ALA A 102 -16.53 -11.09 -26.46
C ALA A 102 -17.71 -11.39 -25.53
N PRO A 103 -18.29 -12.62 -25.51
CA PRO A 103 -19.39 -12.99 -24.62
C PRO A 103 -18.89 -13.22 -23.18
N VAL A 104 -18.26 -12.19 -22.60
CA VAL A 104 -17.63 -12.25 -21.28
C VAL A 104 -18.30 -11.25 -20.36
N ASN A 105 -18.65 -11.70 -19.16
CA ASN A 105 -19.33 -10.86 -18.17
C ASN A 105 -18.33 -9.84 -17.58
N SER A 106 -18.42 -8.59 -18.04
CA SER A 106 -17.56 -7.47 -17.63
C SER A 106 -17.59 -7.21 -16.12
N ALA A 107 -18.73 -7.41 -15.45
CA ALA A 107 -18.84 -7.26 -14.00
C ALA A 107 -18.01 -8.29 -13.23
N LYS A 108 -17.90 -9.53 -13.73
CA LYS A 108 -17.07 -10.57 -13.11
C LYS A 108 -15.58 -10.27 -13.28
N ILE A 109 -15.16 -9.72 -14.43
CA ILE A 109 -13.77 -9.27 -14.65
C ILE A 109 -13.44 -8.12 -13.71
N TYR A 110 -14.31 -7.11 -13.63
CA TYR A 110 -14.10 -5.95 -12.77
C TYR A 110 -13.95 -6.37 -11.30
N ARG A 111 -14.82 -7.27 -10.80
CA ARG A 111 -14.68 -7.84 -9.44
C ARG A 111 -13.37 -8.58 -9.24
N ALA A 112 -12.91 -9.36 -10.22
CA ALA A 112 -11.64 -10.07 -10.12
C ALA A 112 -10.45 -9.11 -10.02
N LYS A 113 -10.45 -8.03 -10.82
CA LYS A 113 -9.41 -6.99 -10.80
C LYS A 113 -9.45 -6.16 -9.52
N ALA A 114 -10.63 -5.79 -9.04
CA ALA A 114 -10.80 -5.11 -7.76
C ALA A 114 -10.28 -5.94 -6.59
N LEU A 115 -10.51 -7.26 -6.60
CA LEU A 115 -10.01 -8.16 -5.57
C LEU A 115 -8.48 -8.33 -5.64
N LEU A 116 -7.89 -8.28 -6.83
CA LEU A 116 -6.42 -8.25 -6.99
C LEU A 116 -5.81 -6.95 -6.49
N LEU A 117 -6.44 -5.81 -6.77
CA LEU A 117 -6.04 -4.50 -6.27
C LEU A 117 -6.08 -4.48 -4.73
N LEU A 118 -7.21 -4.89 -4.14
CA LEU A 118 -7.39 -4.97 -2.70
C LEU A 118 -6.34 -5.87 -2.05
N ARG A 119 -6.07 -7.05 -2.64
CA ARG A 119 -5.02 -7.95 -2.16
C ARG A 119 -3.65 -7.28 -2.17
N GLY A 120 -3.31 -6.54 -3.22
CA GLY A 120 -2.07 -5.78 -3.29
C GLY A 120 -1.98 -4.72 -2.18
N SER A 121 -3.04 -3.93 -2.02
CA SER A 121 -3.14 -2.94 -0.95
C SER A 121 -3.00 -3.55 0.44
N CYS A 122 -3.62 -4.71 0.70
CA CYS A 122 -3.45 -5.43 1.97
C CYS A 122 -2.01 -5.90 2.19
N ILE A 123 -1.34 -6.41 1.16
CA ILE A 123 0.07 -6.84 1.26
C ILE A 123 0.97 -5.64 1.61
N PHE A 124 0.73 -4.49 0.97
CA PHE A 124 1.46 -3.25 1.28
C PHE A 124 1.24 -2.83 2.73
N PHE A 125 -0.01 -2.79 3.18
CA PHE A 125 -0.37 -2.35 4.52
C PHE A 125 0.22 -3.27 5.60
N ILE A 126 0.07 -4.59 5.45
CA ILE A 126 0.62 -5.59 6.38
C ILE A 126 2.15 -5.54 6.37
N GLY A 127 2.77 -5.42 5.19
CA GLY A 127 4.21 -5.28 5.06
C GLY A 127 4.74 -4.03 5.78
N GLY A 128 4.06 -2.90 5.61
CA GLY A 128 4.42 -1.65 6.29
C GLY A 128 4.30 -1.75 7.81
N LEU A 129 3.20 -2.34 8.31
CA LEU A 129 3.01 -2.58 9.73
C LEU A 129 4.12 -3.49 10.30
N ALA A 130 4.44 -4.58 9.61
CA ALA A 130 5.50 -5.51 10.04
C ALA A 130 6.88 -4.84 10.07
N VAL A 131 7.21 -4.06 9.04
CA VAL A 131 8.45 -3.26 8.98
C VAL A 131 8.55 -2.30 10.16
N TYR A 132 7.43 -1.64 10.48
CA TYR A 132 7.42 -0.63 11.54
C TYR A 132 7.55 -1.25 12.93
N LEU A 133 6.82 -2.35 13.18
CA LEU A 133 6.95 -3.12 14.43
C LEU A 133 8.35 -3.70 14.59
N ALA A 134 8.97 -4.16 13.50
CA ALA A 134 10.35 -4.64 13.52
C ALA A 134 11.34 -3.52 13.85
N ALA A 135 11.24 -2.35 13.20
CA ALA A 135 12.13 -1.21 13.47
C ALA A 135 11.98 -0.68 14.90
N ALA A 136 10.74 -0.47 15.36
CA ALA A 136 10.47 -0.01 16.72
C ALA A 136 10.88 -1.05 17.76
N GLY A 137 10.54 -2.33 17.55
CA GLY A 137 10.86 -3.42 18.47
C GLY A 137 12.35 -3.71 18.60
N LEU A 138 13.10 -3.69 17.48
CA LEU A 138 14.54 -3.94 17.48
C LEU A 138 15.35 -2.84 18.18
N ILE A 139 14.91 -1.58 18.08
CA ILE A 139 15.70 -0.44 18.55
C ILE A 139 15.24 0.06 19.92
N LEU A 140 13.92 0.16 20.16
CA LEU A 140 13.35 0.70 21.39
C LEU A 140 12.96 -0.38 22.41
N GLY A 141 12.83 -1.65 21.98
CA GLY A 141 12.46 -2.77 22.85
C GLY A 141 11.15 -2.53 23.60
N ALA A 142 11.18 -2.68 24.93
CA ALA A 142 10.02 -2.50 25.80
C ALA A 142 9.52 -1.04 25.90
N ALA A 143 10.32 -0.06 25.48
CA ALA A 143 9.95 1.36 25.49
C ALA A 143 9.22 1.81 24.21
N ALA A 144 8.93 0.90 23.28
CA ALA A 144 8.27 1.24 22.02
C ALA A 144 6.83 1.76 22.26
N PRO A 145 6.44 2.91 21.68
CA PRO A 145 5.12 3.51 21.88
C PRO A 145 4.04 2.83 21.03
N PHE A 146 3.70 1.59 21.36
CA PHE A 146 2.75 0.76 20.60
C PHE A 146 1.38 1.42 20.38
N LEU A 147 0.85 2.12 21.39
CA LEU A 147 -0.49 2.71 21.31
C LEU A 147 -0.55 3.84 20.26
N GLN A 148 0.47 4.71 20.24
CA GLN A 148 0.57 5.80 19.28
C GLN A 148 0.76 5.24 17.86
N ILE A 149 1.58 4.21 17.70
CA ILE A 149 1.77 3.51 16.42
C ILE A 149 0.44 2.95 15.91
N LEU A 150 -0.33 2.29 16.77
CA LEU A 150 -1.61 1.70 16.39
C LEU A 150 -2.63 2.76 15.93
N GLN A 151 -2.69 3.90 16.61
CA GLN A 151 -3.55 5.02 16.20
C GLN A 151 -3.13 5.59 14.83
N GLN A 152 -1.82 5.80 14.62
CA GLN A 152 -1.29 6.32 13.37
C GLN A 152 -1.55 5.37 12.19
N PHE A 153 -1.36 4.06 12.38
CA PHE A 153 -1.73 3.06 11.38
C PHE A 153 -3.25 2.93 11.17
N GLY A 154 -4.06 3.24 12.18
CA GLY A 154 -5.52 3.34 12.05
C GLY A 154 -5.94 4.43 11.06
N TYR A 155 -5.34 5.61 11.13
CA TYR A 155 -5.58 6.68 10.15
C TYR A 155 -5.10 6.28 8.75
N ALA A 156 -3.92 5.68 8.65
CA ALA A 156 -3.38 5.19 7.38
C ALA A 156 -4.30 4.12 6.75
N LEU A 157 -4.92 3.25 7.55
CA LEU A 157 -5.89 2.25 7.06
C LEU A 157 -7.09 2.93 6.41
N ILE A 158 -7.67 3.93 7.08
CA ILE A 158 -8.82 4.68 6.56
C ILE A 158 -8.45 5.36 5.24
N PHE A 159 -7.27 5.98 5.17
CA PHE A 159 -6.75 6.57 3.94
C PHE A 159 -6.59 5.52 2.83
N CYS A 160 -5.96 4.37 3.12
CA CYS A 160 -5.77 3.29 2.15
C CYS A 160 -7.10 2.79 1.57
N ILE A 161 -8.12 2.62 2.42
CA ILE A 161 -9.46 2.23 1.99
C ILE A 161 -10.06 3.30 1.08
N ALA A 162 -10.03 4.56 1.49
CA ALA A 162 -10.56 5.68 0.70
C ALA A 162 -9.87 5.79 -0.67
N ALA A 163 -8.54 5.69 -0.71
CA ALA A 163 -7.76 5.75 -1.94
C ALA A 163 -8.10 4.61 -2.91
N VAL A 164 -8.21 3.38 -2.42
CA VAL A 164 -8.60 2.22 -3.24
C VAL A 164 -10.04 2.39 -3.75
N SER A 165 -10.96 2.86 -2.91
CA SER A 165 -12.34 3.13 -3.32
C SER A 165 -12.42 4.20 -4.42
N VAL A 166 -11.66 5.29 -4.30
CA VAL A 166 -11.61 6.35 -5.34
C VAL A 166 -11.06 5.81 -6.65
N LEU A 167 -9.98 5.01 -6.64
CA LEU A 167 -9.44 4.39 -7.84
C LEU A 167 -10.48 3.49 -8.52
N LEU A 168 -11.13 2.62 -7.74
CA LEU A 168 -12.17 1.73 -8.24
C LEU A 168 -13.35 2.51 -8.84
N LEU A 169 -13.85 3.54 -8.14
CA LEU A 169 -14.94 4.38 -8.65
C LEU A 169 -14.55 5.11 -9.94
N THR A 170 -13.33 5.63 -10.01
CA THR A 170 -12.81 6.32 -11.21
C THR A 170 -12.73 5.36 -12.39
N ASP A 171 -12.21 4.15 -12.17
CA ASP A 171 -12.11 3.13 -13.22
C ASP A 171 -13.48 2.61 -13.65
N TRP A 172 -14.43 2.49 -12.71
CA TRP A 172 -15.80 2.13 -13.02
C TRP A 172 -16.48 3.20 -13.88
N TYR A 173 -16.38 4.47 -13.48
CA TYR A 173 -16.92 5.61 -14.23
C TYR A 173 -16.34 5.66 -15.65
N ARG A 174 -15.01 5.60 -15.77
CA ARG A 174 -14.33 5.56 -17.09
C ARG A 174 -14.74 4.36 -17.93
N SER A 175 -14.94 3.19 -17.33
CA SER A 175 -15.37 1.99 -18.07
C SER A 175 -16.77 2.13 -18.68
N ARG A 176 -17.65 2.96 -18.11
CA ARG A 176 -18.99 3.25 -18.67
C ARG A 176 -18.99 4.33 -19.74
N HIS A 177 -18.02 5.24 -19.71
CA HIS A 177 -17.94 6.40 -20.61
C HIS A 177 -16.86 6.27 -21.70
N ALA A 178 -16.19 5.12 -21.80
CA ALA A 178 -15.19 4.84 -22.85
C ALA A 178 -15.80 4.39 -24.18
N VAL A 179 -17.04 4.81 -24.49
CA VAL A 179 -17.71 4.58 -25.79
C VAL A 179 -17.43 5.77 -26.70
#